data_AF-A0A3L8S3P8-F1
#
_entry.id   AF-A0A3L8S3P8-F1
#
_cell.length_a   1.000
_cell.length_b   1.000
_cell.length_c   1.000
_cell.angle_alpha   90.00
_cell.angle_beta   90.00
_cell.angle_gamma   90.00
#
_symmetry.space_group_name_H-M   'P 1'
#
loop_
_entity.id
_entity.type
_entity.pdbx_description
1 polymer ?
#
loop_
_entity_poly.entity_id
_entity_poly.type
_entity_poly.pdbx_seq_one_letter_code
_entity_poly.pdbx_strand_id
1 'polypeptide(L)'
;MCRQCEGLFQYSKRCSSTSDAECTCKEGYRCGGDGCTFCIRSCGVGQESTRSGCQACRYGTFNDQPNGSCKNWTMCSGNQVLEPGTPAKDVICKDASVNFTSVTTVPTTSLEIPFSITVPGKDVQTDTIRISLAVAGLSCIVFLLPLCICFSVWQKKKLHAVFKKMHTLEQSVQEDDACSCHFPEEEQGEYQNPGKSTELRDLLMN
;
A
#
# COMPACT_ATOMS: atom_id res chain seq x y z
N MET A 1 -24.35 22.05 -27.87
CA MET A 1 -22.97 22.37 -27.48
C MET A 1 -22.68 21.56 -26.22
N CYS A 2 -21.55 20.86 -26.15
CA CYS A 2 -21.22 20.02 -24.99
C CYS A 2 -20.16 20.68 -24.11
N ARG A 3 -20.26 20.52 -22.78
CA ARG A 3 -19.22 20.88 -21.82
C ARG A 3 -17.92 20.14 -22.16
N GLN A 4 -16.80 20.87 -22.13
CA GLN A 4 -15.47 20.29 -22.27
C GLN A 4 -14.84 20.07 -20.89
N CYS A 5 -14.26 18.89 -20.66
CA CYS A 5 -13.52 18.58 -19.45
C CYS A 5 -12.02 18.61 -19.74
N GLU A 6 -11.37 19.74 -19.48
CA GLU A 6 -9.95 19.99 -19.77
C GLU A 6 -9.16 20.38 -18.51
N GLY A 7 -7.83 20.43 -18.61
CA GLY A 7 -6.96 20.87 -17.50
C GLY A 7 -6.99 19.92 -16.30
N LEU A 8 -7.53 20.38 -15.15
CA LEU A 8 -7.70 19.58 -13.93
C LEU A 8 -8.95 18.70 -13.94
N PHE A 9 -9.83 18.89 -14.92
CA PHE A 9 -11.03 18.08 -15.09
C PHE A 9 -10.74 16.86 -15.96
N GLN A 10 -11.56 15.82 -15.77
CA GLN A 10 -11.65 14.63 -16.59
C GLN A 10 -13.12 14.26 -16.79
N TYR A 11 -13.44 13.59 -17.89
CA TYR A 11 -14.80 13.14 -18.17
C TYR A 11 -15.19 12.01 -17.20
N SER A 12 -16.23 12.22 -16.38
CA SER A 12 -16.92 11.12 -15.69
C SER A 12 -17.96 10.49 -16.62
N LYS A 13 -18.58 11.30 -17.48
CA LYS A 13 -19.52 10.87 -18.53
C LYS A 13 -19.29 11.69 -19.78
N ARG A 14 -19.18 11.03 -20.94
CA ARG A 14 -19.07 11.72 -22.22
C ARG A 14 -20.41 12.26 -22.68
N CYS A 15 -20.36 13.35 -23.46
CA CYS A 15 -21.56 13.93 -24.08
C CYS A 15 -22.24 12.94 -25.03
N SER A 16 -23.56 13.05 -25.15
CA SER A 16 -24.38 12.29 -26.08
C SER A 16 -25.35 13.22 -26.83
N SER A 17 -26.20 12.68 -27.70
CA SER A 17 -27.23 13.46 -28.40
C SER A 17 -28.33 14.01 -27.48
N THR A 18 -28.49 13.43 -26.27
CA THR A 18 -29.59 13.75 -25.34
C THR A 18 -29.11 14.24 -23.98
N SER A 19 -27.81 14.14 -23.67
CA SER A 19 -27.24 14.60 -22.40
C SER A 19 -25.89 15.25 -22.59
N ASP A 20 -25.64 16.32 -21.84
CA ASP A 20 -24.32 16.96 -21.79
C ASP A 20 -23.26 16.05 -21.13
N ALA A 21 -21.99 16.39 -21.33
CA ALA A 21 -20.88 15.75 -20.63
C ALA A 21 -20.86 16.12 -19.14
N GLU A 22 -20.47 15.16 -18.31
CA GLU A 22 -20.22 15.37 -16.88
C GLU A 22 -18.71 15.32 -16.62
N CYS A 23 -18.22 16.33 -15.90
CA CYS A 23 -16.82 16.45 -15.54
C CYS A 23 -16.63 16.15 -14.05
N THR A 24 -15.53 15.49 -13.74
CA THR A 24 -15.00 15.34 -12.38
C THR A 24 -13.54 15.82 -12.34
N CYS A 25 -12.97 15.93 -11.15
CA CYS A 25 -11.57 16.30 -10.99
C CYS A 25 -10.64 15.09 -11.16
N LYS A 26 -9.42 15.33 -11.64
CA LYS A 26 -8.35 14.34 -11.68
C LYS A 26 -7.95 13.86 -10.28
N GLU A 27 -7.26 12.73 -10.22
CA GLU A 27 -6.75 12.18 -8.97
C GLU A 27 -5.91 13.20 -8.19
N GLY A 28 -6.06 13.21 -6.86
CA GLY A 28 -5.47 14.22 -5.98
C GLY A 28 -6.25 15.53 -5.88
N TYR A 29 -7.40 15.63 -6.55
CA TYR A 29 -8.31 16.77 -6.46
C TYR A 29 -9.74 16.31 -6.17
N ARG A 30 -10.55 17.21 -5.64
CA ARG A 30 -11.97 17.01 -5.37
C ARG A 30 -12.79 18.17 -5.93
N CYS A 31 -14.05 17.89 -6.23
CA CYS A 31 -14.97 18.91 -6.69
C CYS A 31 -15.23 19.98 -5.60
N GLY A 32 -15.24 21.24 -6.03
CA GLY A 32 -15.69 22.40 -5.28
C GLY A 32 -16.82 23.11 -6.01
N GLY A 33 -17.75 23.67 -5.24
CA GLY A 33 -18.94 24.36 -5.75
C GLY A 33 -20.00 23.41 -6.34
N ASP A 34 -21.16 23.97 -6.65
CA ASP A 34 -22.26 23.22 -7.26
C ASP A 34 -21.85 22.72 -8.65
N GLY A 35 -22.17 21.47 -8.97
CA GLY A 35 -21.87 20.89 -10.29
C GLY A 35 -20.38 20.76 -10.64
N CYS A 36 -19.48 20.75 -9.64
CA CYS A 36 -18.03 20.65 -9.82
C CYS A 36 -17.50 21.76 -10.75
N THR A 37 -17.68 23.01 -10.35
CA THR A 37 -17.25 24.18 -11.13
C THR A 37 -15.75 24.43 -11.05
N PHE A 38 -15.09 23.98 -9.97
CA PHE A 38 -13.64 24.07 -9.82
C PHE A 38 -13.09 22.86 -9.04
N CYS A 39 -11.79 22.58 -9.24
CA CYS A 39 -11.09 21.50 -8.56
C CYS A 39 -10.24 22.04 -7.42
N ILE A 40 -10.47 21.51 -6.22
CA ILE A 40 -9.70 21.83 -5.02
C ILE A 40 -8.72 20.68 -4.79
N ARG A 41 -7.46 21.00 -4.49
CA ARG A 41 -6.46 19.99 -4.14
C ARG A 41 -6.90 19.23 -2.89
N SER A 42 -6.87 17.91 -2.95
CA SER A 42 -7.20 17.06 -1.81
C SER A 42 -6.02 17.04 -0.83
N CYS A 43 -6.28 17.32 0.44
CA CYS A 43 -5.28 17.31 1.50
C CYS A 43 -5.36 16.03 2.32
N GLY A 44 -4.20 15.53 2.74
CA GLY A 44 -4.09 14.31 3.53
C GLY A 44 -4.41 14.51 5.01
N VAL A 45 -4.31 13.41 5.75
CA VAL A 45 -4.34 13.42 7.21
C VAL A 45 -3.17 14.29 7.73
N GLY A 46 -3.45 15.08 8.76
CA GLY A 46 -2.53 16.05 9.35
C GLY A 46 -2.23 17.28 8.52
N GLN A 47 -3.05 17.54 7.50
CA GLN A 47 -3.03 18.76 6.72
C GLN A 47 -4.41 19.42 6.68
N GLU A 48 -4.43 20.71 6.42
CA GLU A 48 -5.65 21.46 6.11
C GLU A 48 -5.50 22.23 4.80
N SER A 49 -6.64 22.53 4.17
CA SER A 49 -6.68 23.36 2.97
C SER A 49 -6.57 24.83 3.33
N THR A 50 -5.52 25.49 2.84
CA THR A 50 -5.27 26.93 3.01
C THR A 50 -5.26 27.64 1.66
N ARG A 51 -5.13 28.98 1.66
CA ARG A 51 -4.96 29.75 0.41
C ARG A 51 -3.71 29.35 -0.37
N SER A 52 -2.66 28.89 0.33
CA SER A 52 -1.41 28.39 -0.26
C SER A 52 -1.46 26.91 -0.65
N GLY A 53 -2.60 26.24 -0.50
CA GLY A 53 -2.76 24.80 -0.72
C GLY A 53 -2.72 24.00 0.58
N CYS A 54 -2.35 22.72 0.50
CA CYS A 54 -2.32 21.85 1.67
C CYS A 54 -1.17 22.22 2.59
N GLN A 55 -1.50 22.61 3.82
CA GLN A 55 -0.53 22.97 4.84
C GLN A 55 -0.63 21.98 6.01
N ALA A 56 0.51 21.57 6.56
CA ALA A 56 0.53 20.73 7.75
C ALA A 56 -0.11 21.45 8.95
N CYS A 57 -0.80 20.70 9.81
CA CYS A 57 -1.34 21.24 11.04
C CYS A 57 -0.24 21.85 11.91
N ARG A 58 -0.55 23.00 12.50
CA ARG A 58 0.39 23.70 13.40
C ARG A 58 0.57 22.89 14.68
N TYR A 59 1.70 23.10 15.35
CA TYR A 59 1.92 22.52 16.66
C TYR A 59 0.78 22.89 17.62
N GLY A 60 0.30 21.92 18.41
CA GLY A 60 -0.89 22.10 19.23
C GLY A 60 -2.21 21.73 18.53
N THR A 61 -2.17 21.33 17.25
CA THR A 61 -3.36 20.96 16.47
C THR A 61 -3.17 19.66 15.71
N PHE A 62 -4.26 19.00 15.37
CA PHE A 62 -4.29 17.80 14.54
C PHE A 62 -5.47 17.77 13.58
N ASN A 63 -5.37 16.96 12.53
CA ASN A 63 -6.48 16.58 11.68
C ASN A 63 -6.36 15.08 11.36
N ASP A 64 -7.31 14.29 11.83
CA ASP A 64 -7.38 12.83 11.66
C ASP A 64 -8.08 12.41 10.36
N GLN A 65 -8.62 13.34 9.59
CA GLN A 65 -9.42 13.08 8.39
C GLN A 65 -8.83 13.74 7.14
N PRO A 66 -8.90 13.08 5.96
CA PRO A 66 -8.55 13.74 4.71
C PRO A 66 -9.51 14.90 4.44
N ASN A 67 -8.98 15.99 3.88
CA ASN A 67 -9.74 17.22 3.60
C ASN A 67 -10.44 17.86 4.81
N GLY A 68 -10.07 17.45 6.03
CA GLY A 68 -10.52 18.08 7.27
C GLY A 68 -9.82 19.41 7.54
N SER A 69 -10.11 19.96 8.71
CA SER A 69 -9.47 21.17 9.24
C SER A 69 -8.73 20.81 10.52
N CYS A 70 -7.64 21.52 10.80
CA CYS A 70 -6.87 21.29 12.01
C CYS A 70 -7.66 21.75 13.25
N LYS A 71 -7.79 20.86 14.24
CA LYS A 71 -8.44 21.08 15.52
C LYS A 71 -7.39 21.10 16.62
N ASN A 72 -7.65 21.82 17.71
CA ASN A 72 -6.72 21.81 18.85
C ASN A 72 -6.60 20.41 19.45
N TRP A 73 -5.42 20.09 19.96
CA TRP A 73 -5.22 18.89 20.77
C TRP A 73 -6.06 18.93 22.05
N THR A 74 -6.49 17.75 22.49
CA THR A 74 -7.09 17.55 23.81
C THR A 74 -6.10 17.95 24.90
N MET A 75 -6.56 18.75 25.86
CA MET A 75 -5.78 19.14 27.03
C MET A 75 -5.99 18.13 28.16
N CYS A 76 -4.97 17.35 28.49
CA CYS A 76 -5.02 16.44 29.63
C CYS A 76 -4.91 17.20 30.96
N SER A 77 -5.57 16.68 32.00
CA SER A 77 -5.46 17.21 33.37
C SER A 77 -4.06 16.98 33.92
N GLY A 78 -3.27 18.04 34.07
CA GLY A 78 -1.85 17.96 34.46
C GLY A 78 -0.98 17.30 33.39
N ASN A 79 0.19 16.77 33.77
CA ASN A 79 1.12 16.11 32.85
C ASN A 79 0.75 14.64 32.56
N GLN A 80 -0.54 14.32 32.56
CA GLN A 80 -1.06 12.96 32.37
C GLN A 80 -1.23 12.60 30.89
N VAL A 81 -0.23 12.89 30.07
CA VAL A 81 -0.19 12.49 28.67
C VAL A 81 0.30 11.04 28.58
N LEU A 82 -0.48 10.16 27.93
CA LEU A 82 -0.08 8.80 27.60
C LEU A 82 0.62 8.77 26.24
N GLU A 83 0.00 9.37 25.22
CA GLU A 83 0.59 9.55 23.90
C GLU A 83 0.57 11.03 23.49
N PRO A 84 1.70 11.58 23.01
CA PRO A 84 1.75 12.96 22.55
C PRO A 84 0.95 13.13 21.25
N GLY A 85 0.36 14.31 21.09
CA GLY A 85 -0.32 14.69 19.86
C GLY A 85 0.66 14.84 18.70
N THR A 86 0.15 14.62 17.50
CA THR A 86 0.88 14.82 16.23
C THR A 86 0.00 15.65 15.30
N PRO A 87 0.50 16.10 14.14
CA PRO A 87 -0.36 16.72 13.14
C PRO A 87 -1.53 15.82 12.72
N ALA A 88 -1.36 14.49 12.78
CA ALA A 88 -2.35 13.52 12.31
C ALA A 88 -3.23 12.91 13.41
N LYS A 89 -2.85 13.04 14.69
CA LYS A 89 -3.50 12.38 15.82
C LYS A 89 -3.59 13.29 17.02
N ASP A 90 -4.67 13.16 17.77
CA ASP A 90 -4.82 13.86 19.04
C ASP A 90 -3.89 13.32 20.12
N VAL A 91 -3.72 14.10 21.19
CA VAL A 91 -3.13 13.66 22.46
C VAL A 91 -4.04 12.61 23.10
N ILE A 92 -3.47 11.50 23.56
CA ILE A 92 -4.18 10.52 24.39
C ILE A 92 -3.80 10.76 25.84
N CYS A 93 -4.79 11.05 26.68
CA CYS A 93 -4.58 11.19 28.12
C CYS A 93 -4.50 9.81 28.79
N LYS A 94 -3.72 9.70 29.87
CA LYS A 94 -3.90 8.60 30.81
C LYS A 94 -5.33 8.71 31.32
N ASP A 95 -6.10 7.65 31.22
CA ASP A 95 -7.46 7.61 31.75
C ASP A 95 -7.45 8.27 33.13
N ALA A 96 -8.16 9.39 33.29
CA ALA A 96 -8.57 9.75 34.63
C ALA A 96 -9.28 8.48 35.12
N SER A 97 -8.81 7.87 36.19
CA SER A 97 -9.50 6.77 36.84
C SER A 97 -10.87 7.31 37.28
N VAL A 98 -11.83 7.35 36.35
CA VAL A 98 -13.22 7.55 36.67
C VAL A 98 -13.59 6.23 37.29
N ASN A 99 -13.36 6.14 38.59
CA ASN A 99 -14.16 5.29 39.42
C ASN A 99 -15.59 5.78 39.16
N PHE A 100 -16.29 5.13 38.23
CA PHE A 100 -17.73 5.24 38.05
C PHE A 100 -18.38 4.62 39.28
N THR A 101 -18.14 5.22 40.44
CA THR A 101 -19.07 5.19 41.55
C THR A 101 -20.23 6.05 41.11
N SER A 102 -21.13 5.42 40.37
CA SER A 102 -22.49 5.90 40.13
C SER A 102 -23.06 6.33 41.48
N VAL A 103 -23.15 7.64 41.68
CA VAL A 103 -23.82 8.23 42.82
C VAL A 103 -25.30 7.91 42.68
N THR A 104 -25.71 6.92 43.46
CA THR A 104 -27.10 6.62 43.81
C THR A 104 -27.82 7.91 44.18
N THR A 105 -28.81 8.29 43.38
CA THR A 105 -29.86 9.22 43.83
C THR A 105 -31.21 8.64 43.41
N VAL A 106 -31.90 8.03 44.38
CA VAL A 106 -33.34 7.72 44.39
C VAL A 106 -33.98 8.84 45.20
N PRO A 107 -35.07 9.49 44.75
CA PRO A 107 -36.48 9.10 45.02
C PRO A 107 -37.39 9.33 43.78
N THR A 108 -38.65 8.93 43.59
CA THR A 108 -39.71 8.22 44.33
C THR A 108 -40.89 8.03 43.33
N THR A 109 -41.48 6.84 43.31
CA THR A 109 -42.89 6.48 43.03
C THR A 109 -43.63 7.01 41.79
N SER A 110 -43.93 6.11 40.84
CA SER A 110 -45.30 5.82 40.37
C SER A 110 -45.31 4.56 39.51
N LEU A 111 -46.36 3.76 39.73
CA LEU A 111 -46.56 2.36 39.39
C LEU A 111 -47.04 2.17 37.92
N GLU A 112 -46.67 1.01 37.36
CA GLU A 112 -47.33 0.25 36.27
C GLU A 112 -47.34 0.81 34.83
N ILE A 113 -46.53 0.17 33.96
CA ILE A 113 -46.94 -0.73 32.84
C ILE A 113 -45.65 -1.31 32.21
N PRO A 114 -45.40 -2.63 32.19
CA PRO A 114 -44.25 -3.21 31.51
C PRO A 114 -44.62 -3.58 30.06
N PHE A 115 -44.14 -2.81 29.08
CA PHE A 115 -44.08 -3.25 27.69
C PHE A 115 -42.65 -3.75 27.38
N SER A 116 -42.41 -5.02 27.72
CA SER A 116 -41.25 -5.75 27.24
C SER A 116 -41.52 -6.21 25.81
N ILE A 117 -41.06 -5.45 24.81
CA ILE A 117 -40.91 -6.00 23.46
C ILE A 117 -39.67 -6.90 23.49
N THR A 118 -39.90 -8.19 23.69
CA THR A 118 -38.94 -9.26 23.41
C THR A 118 -38.66 -9.27 21.92
N VAL A 119 -37.66 -8.51 21.47
CA VAL A 119 -36.98 -8.81 20.20
C VAL A 119 -36.00 -9.95 20.50
N PRO A 120 -36.07 -11.09 19.78
CA PRO A 120 -35.14 -12.19 19.98
C PRO A 120 -33.74 -11.75 19.55
N GLY A 121 -32.91 -11.39 20.53
CA GLY A 121 -31.47 -11.22 20.35
C GLY A 121 -30.86 -12.55 19.96
N LYS A 122 -30.74 -12.79 18.65
CA LYS A 122 -29.88 -13.84 18.13
C LYS A 122 -28.44 -13.36 18.24
N ASP A 123 -27.62 -14.28 18.73
CA ASP A 123 -26.23 -14.17 19.15
C ASP A 123 -25.28 -13.64 18.05
N VAL A 124 -25.25 -12.32 17.84
CA VAL A 124 -24.33 -11.66 16.86
C VAL A 124 -22.85 -11.89 17.25
N GLN A 125 -22.59 -12.15 18.54
CA GLN A 125 -21.24 -12.34 19.06
C GLN A 125 -20.68 -13.73 18.69
N THR A 126 -21.48 -14.80 18.76
CA THR A 126 -21.08 -16.15 18.34
C THR A 126 -20.92 -16.25 16.83
N ASP A 127 -21.73 -15.55 16.04
CA ASP A 127 -21.62 -15.54 14.58
C ASP A 127 -20.34 -14.83 14.10
N THR A 128 -19.96 -13.73 14.75
CA THR A 128 -18.73 -12.99 14.40
C THR A 128 -17.47 -13.83 14.65
N ILE A 129 -17.42 -14.59 15.75
CA ILE A 129 -16.27 -15.46 16.08
C ILE A 129 -16.17 -16.62 15.09
N ARG A 130 -17.30 -17.25 14.72
CA ARG A 130 -17.33 -18.36 13.75
C ARG A 130 -16.89 -17.92 12.36
N ILE A 131 -17.36 -16.75 11.90
CA ILE A 131 -16.95 -16.18 10.62
C ILE A 131 -15.45 -15.85 10.63
N SER A 132 -14.95 -15.25 11.72
CA SER A 132 -13.54 -14.92 11.86
C SER A 132 -12.64 -16.16 11.83
N LEU A 133 -13.04 -17.24 12.50
CA LEU A 133 -12.30 -18.50 12.51
C LEU A 133 -12.30 -19.18 11.13
N ALA A 134 -13.42 -19.15 10.42
CA ALA A 134 -13.52 -19.71 9.07
C ALA A 134 -12.64 -18.95 8.07
N VAL A 135 -12.65 -17.61 8.12
CA VAL A 135 -11.82 -16.76 7.25
C VAL A 135 -10.33 -16.93 7.54
N ALA A 136 -9.95 -16.97 8.82
CA ALA A 136 -8.56 -17.22 9.21
C ALA A 136 -8.08 -18.60 8.77
N GLY A 137 -8.90 -19.64 8.95
CA GLY A 137 -8.61 -20.99 8.46
C GLY A 137 -8.42 -21.05 6.95
N LEU A 138 -9.33 -20.43 6.19
CA LEU A 138 -9.26 -20.40 4.73
C LEU A 138 -8.01 -19.63 4.24
N SER A 139 -7.69 -18.51 4.87
CA SER A 139 -6.49 -17.71 4.58
C SER A 139 -5.21 -18.53 4.85
N CYS A 140 -5.13 -19.23 5.98
CA CYS A 140 -4.02 -20.12 6.27
C CYS A 140 -3.86 -21.23 5.21
N ILE A 141 -4.96 -21.81 4.75
CA ILE A 141 -4.93 -22.87 3.72
C ILE A 141 -4.47 -22.31 2.37
N VAL A 142 -4.98 -21.15 1.95
CA VAL A 142 -4.69 -20.56 0.64
C VAL A 142 -3.28 -19.95 0.57
N PHE A 143 -2.78 -19.37 1.66
CA PHE A 143 -1.48 -18.70 1.65
C PHE A 143 -0.36 -19.55 2.24
N LEU A 144 -0.55 -20.18 3.40
CA LEU A 144 0.55 -20.87 4.09
C LEU A 144 0.85 -22.23 3.46
N LEU A 145 -0.15 -23.01 3.01
CA LEU A 145 0.12 -24.32 2.42
C LEU A 145 0.91 -24.21 1.10
N PRO A 146 0.57 -23.32 0.15
CA PRO A 146 1.39 -23.14 -1.05
C PRO A 146 2.77 -22.61 -0.71
N LEU A 147 2.91 -21.67 0.24
CA LEU A 147 4.22 -21.19 0.67
C LEU A 147 5.08 -22.30 1.29
N CYS A 148 4.50 -23.18 2.11
CA CYS A 148 5.19 -24.35 2.68
C CYS A 148 5.59 -25.36 1.61
N ILE A 149 4.73 -25.63 0.63
CA ILE A 149 5.03 -26.53 -0.50
C ILE A 149 6.13 -25.90 -1.37
N CYS A 150 6.02 -24.62 -1.72
CA CYS A 150 7.04 -23.88 -2.47
C CYS A 150 8.38 -23.86 -1.72
N PHE A 151 8.38 -23.62 -0.41
CA PHE A 151 9.59 -23.60 0.40
C PHE A 151 10.22 -24.99 0.49
N SER A 152 9.43 -26.05 0.72
CA SER A 152 9.96 -27.42 0.76
C SER A 152 10.54 -27.88 -0.58
N VAL A 153 9.88 -27.55 -1.71
CA VAL A 153 10.41 -27.80 -3.05
C VAL A 153 11.66 -26.96 -3.33
N TRP A 154 11.68 -25.70 -2.88
CA TRP A 154 12.85 -24.82 -3.03
C TRP A 154 14.04 -25.30 -2.20
N GLN A 155 13.81 -25.73 -0.95
CA GLN A 155 14.82 -26.36 -0.11
C GLN A 155 15.34 -27.65 -0.72
N LYS A 156 14.48 -28.51 -1.28
CA LYS A 156 14.93 -29.72 -1.99
C LYS A 156 15.76 -29.39 -3.23
N LYS A 157 15.40 -28.37 -4.01
CA LYS A 157 16.20 -27.88 -5.14
C LYS A 157 17.55 -27.31 -4.69
N LYS A 158 17.58 -26.54 -3.60
CA LYS A 158 18.80 -25.97 -3.02
C LYS A 158 19.72 -27.08 -2.46
N LEU A 159 19.16 -28.06 -1.75
CA LEU A 159 19.91 -29.20 -1.22
C LEU A 159 20.48 -30.06 -2.35
N HIS A 160 19.71 -30.30 -3.42
CA HIS A 160 20.18 -31.05 -4.59
C HIS A 160 21.27 -30.30 -5.38
N ALA A 161 21.18 -28.96 -5.45
CA ALA A 161 22.24 -28.14 -6.06
C ALA A 161 23.54 -28.14 -5.23
N VAL A 162 23.44 -28.15 -3.90
CA VAL A 162 24.59 -28.25 -2.98
C VAL A 162 25.18 -29.67 -3.00
N PHE A 163 24.34 -30.71 -3.04
CA PHE A 163 24.77 -32.11 -3.10
C PHE A 163 25.42 -32.45 -4.45
N LYS A 164 24.93 -31.89 -5.55
CA LYS A 164 25.59 -31.97 -6.85
C LYS A 164 26.98 -31.32 -6.82
N LYS A 165 27.15 -30.21 -6.09
CA LYS A 165 28.46 -29.57 -5.87
C LYS A 165 29.42 -30.43 -5.04
N MET A 166 28.92 -31.26 -4.12
CA MET A 166 29.76 -32.22 -3.36
C MET A 166 30.21 -33.40 -4.21
N HIS A 167 29.32 -34.01 -5.00
CA HIS A 167 29.71 -35.10 -5.91
C HIS A 167 30.70 -34.67 -7.00
N THR A 168 30.68 -33.41 -7.44
CA THR A 168 31.68 -32.87 -8.37
C THR A 168 33.03 -32.59 -7.70
N LEU A 169 33.07 -32.33 -6.38
CA LEU A 169 34.33 -32.17 -5.65
C LEU A 169 35.07 -33.52 -5.50
N GLU A 170 34.33 -34.59 -5.23
CA GLU A 170 34.91 -35.93 -5.01
C GLU A 170 35.46 -36.58 -6.29
N GLN A 171 34.92 -36.22 -7.46
CA GLN A 171 35.44 -36.68 -8.76
C GLN A 171 36.60 -35.81 -9.30
N SER A 172 36.94 -34.70 -8.65
CA SER A 172 38.04 -33.80 -9.06
C SER A 172 39.38 -34.04 -8.35
N VAL A 173 39.47 -35.06 -7.49
CA VAL A 173 40.67 -35.31 -6.64
C VAL A 173 41.59 -36.41 -7.17
N GLN A 174 41.27 -37.10 -8.29
CA GLN A 174 42.05 -38.27 -8.72
C GLN A 174 42.67 -38.25 -10.13
N GLU A 175 42.78 -37.10 -10.79
CA GLU A 175 43.42 -37.08 -12.12
C GLU A 175 44.12 -35.76 -12.42
N ASP A 176 45.23 -35.49 -11.72
CA ASP A 176 46.22 -34.50 -12.14
C ASP A 176 47.59 -34.95 -11.64
N ASP A 177 48.20 -35.92 -12.33
CA ASP A 177 49.64 -36.17 -12.24
C ASP A 177 50.17 -36.80 -13.55
N ALA A 178 50.32 -35.96 -14.58
CA ALA A 178 51.19 -36.24 -15.74
C ALA A 178 51.56 -34.92 -16.45
N CYS A 179 52.67 -34.37 -16.00
CA CYS A 179 53.45 -33.30 -16.64
C CYS A 179 53.81 -33.62 -18.10
N SER A 180 53.53 -32.71 -19.04
CA SER A 180 54.33 -32.54 -20.26
C SER A 180 54.09 -31.16 -20.89
N CYS A 181 55.11 -30.31 -20.85
CA CYS A 181 55.13 -28.99 -21.47
C CYS A 181 55.38 -29.12 -22.98
N HIS A 182 54.58 -28.45 -23.82
CA HIS A 182 55.01 -28.09 -25.17
C HIS A 182 54.58 -26.65 -25.48
N PHE A 183 55.57 -25.81 -25.83
CA PHE A 183 55.38 -24.42 -26.26
C PHE A 183 54.67 -24.37 -27.63
N PRO A 184 53.85 -23.34 -27.92
CA PRO A 184 53.36 -23.09 -29.27
C PRO A 184 54.40 -22.32 -30.09
N GLU A 185 54.63 -22.78 -31.31
CA GLU A 185 55.51 -22.20 -32.33
C GLU A 185 54.76 -21.07 -33.06
N GLU A 186 55.40 -19.90 -33.18
CA GLU A 186 54.91 -18.79 -33.99
C GLU A 186 55.22 -19.05 -35.48
N GLU A 187 54.21 -19.00 -36.35
CA GLU A 187 54.44 -18.81 -37.79
C GLU A 187 53.84 -17.48 -38.25
N GLN A 188 54.76 -16.57 -38.60
CA GLN A 188 54.51 -15.34 -39.33
C GLN A 188 54.78 -15.63 -40.81
N GLY A 189 53.78 -15.41 -41.68
CA GLY A 189 53.88 -15.68 -43.12
C GLY A 189 53.03 -14.73 -43.96
N GLU A 190 53.68 -14.06 -44.91
CA GLU A 190 53.36 -12.81 -45.58
C GLU A 190 52.38 -12.91 -46.79
N TYR A 191 51.58 -11.84 -46.99
CA TYR A 191 50.89 -11.28 -48.19
C TYR A 191 50.58 -12.15 -49.44
N GLN A 192 49.33 -12.07 -49.94
CA GLN A 192 48.93 -11.28 -51.13
C GLN A 192 47.43 -11.44 -51.48
N ASN A 193 46.86 -10.34 -51.98
CA ASN A 193 45.48 -10.20 -52.48
C ASN A 193 45.47 -10.34 -54.01
N PRO A 194 44.46 -10.99 -54.60
CA PRO A 194 43.86 -10.37 -55.78
C PRO A 194 42.32 -10.54 -55.85
N GLY A 195 41.64 -9.40 -55.92
CA GLY A 195 40.65 -9.17 -56.96
C GLY A 195 39.16 -9.44 -56.64
N LYS A 196 38.43 -8.32 -56.57
CA LYS A 196 37.14 -8.07 -57.25
C LYS A 196 35.85 -8.68 -56.66
N SER A 197 35.09 -7.86 -55.94
CA SER A 197 33.75 -7.46 -56.41
C SER A 197 33.28 -6.18 -55.71
N THR A 198 32.83 -5.24 -56.53
CA THR A 198 32.26 -3.93 -56.25
C THR A 198 30.75 -4.01 -55.97
N GLU A 199 30.28 -3.35 -54.89
CA GLU A 199 29.02 -2.60 -54.73
C GLU A 199 28.95 -2.13 -53.26
N LEU A 200 29.29 -0.89 -52.90
CA LEU A 200 28.62 0.41 -53.04
C LEU A 200 27.29 0.56 -52.27
N ARG A 201 27.37 1.20 -51.09
CA ARG A 201 26.47 2.16 -50.40
C ARG A 201 26.77 2.08 -48.90
N ASP A 202 26.95 3.12 -48.11
CA ASP A 202 26.71 4.56 -48.18
C ASP A 202 27.68 5.23 -47.19
N LEU A 203 27.77 6.57 -47.25
CA LEU A 203 28.46 7.52 -46.35
C LEU A 203 29.68 8.18 -46.98
N LEU A 204 29.46 9.33 -47.63
CA LEU A 204 30.10 10.58 -47.24
C LEU A 204 29.39 11.76 -47.91
N MET A 205 28.83 12.62 -47.06
CA MET A 205 28.36 13.96 -47.35
C MET A 205 29.58 14.87 -47.35
N ASN A 206 29.99 15.37 -48.52
CA ASN A 206 30.42 16.76 -48.75
C ASN A 206 30.62 17.01 -50.24
#